data_AF-A0A352A8B0-F1
#
_entry.id   AF-A0A352A8B0-F1
#
_cell.length_a   1.000
_cell.length_b   1.000
_cell.length_c   1.000
_cell.angle_alpha   90.00
_cell.angle_beta   90.00
_cell.angle_gamma   90.00
#
_symmetry.space_group_name_H-M   'P 1'
#
loop_
_entity.id
_entity.type
_entity.pdbx_description
1 polymer ?
#
loop_
_entity_poly.entity_id
_entity_poly.type
_entity_poly.pdbx_seq_one_letter_code
_entity_poly.pdbx_strand_id
1 'polypeptide(L)'
;MFNRDFTTAILERIINIPSPTGYCKNVIDEIGKIADECGYKFEKNQKGNGIITIDGQDNSYCIGIPVHVDTLGCMVRSINGDGTLKITTLGGNMYSTLDGEYCK
;
A
#
# COMPACT_ATOMS: atom_id res chain seq x y z
N MET A 1 -5.58 -3.11 -25.38
CA MET A 1 -4.90 -4.41 -25.16
C MET A 1 -4.11 -4.30 -23.86
N PHE A 2 -4.18 -5.29 -22.99
CA PHE A 2 -3.49 -5.29 -21.69
C PHE A 2 -1.96 -5.37 -21.88
N ASN A 3 -1.21 -4.43 -21.30
CA ASN A 3 0.26 -4.46 -21.33
C ASN A 3 0.78 -5.16 -20.06
N ARG A 4 1.16 -6.43 -20.22
CA ARG A 4 1.60 -7.29 -19.11
C ARG A 4 2.91 -6.81 -18.50
N ASP A 5 3.90 -6.46 -19.33
CA ASP A 5 5.23 -6.09 -18.86
C ASP A 5 5.18 -4.80 -18.04
N PHE A 6 4.43 -3.80 -18.52
CA PHE A 6 4.16 -2.59 -17.76
C PHE A 6 3.48 -2.89 -16.42
N THR A 7 2.43 -3.73 -16.44
CA THR A 7 1.67 -4.07 -15.23
C THR A 7 2.55 -4.79 -14.19
N THR A 8 3.37 -5.75 -14.63
CA THR A 8 4.28 -6.48 -13.74
C THR A 8 5.38 -5.56 -13.20
N ALA A 9 5.94 -4.68 -14.01
CA ALA A 9 6.95 -3.71 -13.54
C ALA A 9 6.38 -2.75 -12.47
N ILE A 10 5.16 -2.26 -12.65
CA ILE A 10 4.48 -1.44 -11.65
C ILE A 10 4.18 -2.25 -10.37
N LEU A 11 3.70 -3.48 -10.50
CA LEU A 11 3.47 -4.37 -9.36
C LEU A 11 4.74 -4.58 -8.54
N GLU A 12 5.87 -4.85 -9.18
CA GLU A 12 7.16 -5.04 -8.51
C GLU A 12 7.62 -3.79 -7.75
N ARG A 13 7.43 -2.59 -8.32
CA ARG A 13 7.73 -1.32 -7.62
C ARG A 13 6.91 -1.17 -6.34
N ILE A 14 5.63 -1.53 -6.40
CA ILE A 14 4.69 -1.35 -5.28
C ILE A 14 4.87 -2.42 -4.20
N ILE A 15 4.92 -3.70 -4.59
CA ILE A 15 4.90 -4.83 -3.64
C ILE A 15 6.17 -4.92 -2.77
N ASN A 16 7.28 -4.36 -3.26
CA ASN A 16 8.54 -4.33 -2.52
C ASN A 16 8.61 -3.19 -1.48
N ILE A 17 7.60 -2.32 -1.42
CA ILE A 17 7.51 -1.26 -0.41
C ILE A 17 6.64 -1.76 0.74
N PRO A 18 7.18 -1.95 1.96
CA PRO A 18 6.37 -2.32 3.11
C PRO A 18 5.30 -1.27 3.39
N SER A 19 4.05 -1.71 3.48
CA SER A 19 2.91 -0.85 3.73
C SER A 19 1.89 -1.47 4.70
N PRO A 20 2.30 -2.00 5.86
CA PRO A 20 1.33 -2.54 6.81
C PRO A 20 0.31 -1.47 7.21
N THR A 21 -0.92 -1.88 7.55
CA THR A 21 -1.99 -0.96 7.94
C THR A 21 -1.50 0.11 8.92
N GLY A 22 -1.67 1.39 8.55
CA GLY A 22 -1.20 2.55 9.32
C GLY A 22 0.18 3.08 8.92
N TYR A 23 0.92 2.38 8.04
CA TYR A 23 2.25 2.75 7.56
C TYR A 23 2.32 2.78 6.01
N CYS A 24 1.37 3.46 5.37
CA CYS A 24 1.26 3.42 3.90
C CYS A 24 1.93 4.62 3.18
N LYS A 25 2.60 5.52 3.91
CA LYS A 25 3.11 6.77 3.33
C LYS A 25 4.04 6.53 2.13
N ASN A 26 4.99 5.62 2.28
CA ASN A 26 6.01 5.37 1.26
C ASN A 26 5.40 4.77 -0.03
N VAL A 27 4.43 3.86 0.10
CA VAL A 27 3.77 3.26 -1.07
C VAL A 27 2.86 4.28 -1.76
N ILE A 28 2.18 5.14 -1.01
CA ILE A 28 1.37 6.23 -1.58
C ILE A 28 2.26 7.26 -2.29
N ASP A 29 3.44 7.56 -1.76
CA ASP A 29 4.43 8.43 -2.42
C ASP A 29 4.88 7.84 -3.77
N GLU A 30 5.13 6.53 -3.83
CA GLU A 30 5.51 5.84 -5.06
C GLU A 30 4.36 5.80 -6.09
N ILE A 31 3.14 5.56 -5.64
CA ILE A 31 1.94 5.61 -6.50
C ILE A 31 1.75 7.00 -7.09
N GLY A 32 2.02 8.06 -6.32
CA GLY A 32 2.00 9.43 -6.82
C GLY A 32 2.96 9.64 -7.98
N LYS A 33 4.22 9.18 -7.84
CA LYS A 33 5.21 9.26 -8.94
C LYS A 33 4.76 8.47 -10.17
N ILE A 34 4.22 7.27 -9.98
CA ILE A 34 3.72 6.43 -11.08
C ILE A 34 2.55 7.14 -11.80
N ALA A 35 1.64 7.77 -11.06
CA ALA A 35 0.55 8.55 -11.62
C ALA A 35 1.08 9.74 -12.44
N ASP A 36 2.06 10.47 -11.91
CA ASP A 36 2.72 11.59 -12.59
C ASP A 36 3.45 11.12 -13.87
N GLU A 37 4.17 10.00 -13.83
CA GLU A 37 4.83 9.36 -14.99
C GLU A 37 3.81 9.00 -16.08
N CYS A 38 2.59 8.64 -15.69
CA CYS A 38 1.48 8.35 -16.60
C CYS A 38 0.70 9.60 -17.04
N GLY A 39 1.05 10.78 -16.52
CA GLY A 39 0.40 12.06 -16.84
C GLY A 39 -0.95 12.28 -16.16
N TYR A 40 -1.23 11.58 -15.04
CA TYR A 40 -2.47 11.74 -14.28
C TYR A 40 -2.29 12.67 -13.08
N LYS A 41 -3.37 13.39 -12.72
CA LYS A 41 -3.39 14.23 -11.53
C LYS A 41 -3.41 13.35 -10.28
N PHE A 42 -2.56 13.67 -9.31
CA PHE A 42 -2.50 12.99 -8.03
C PHE A 42 -2.59 13.98 -6.87
N GLU A 43 -3.42 13.66 -5.89
CA GLU A 43 -3.49 14.40 -4.63
C GLU A 43 -3.58 13.47 -3.43
N LYS A 44 -3.29 14.00 -2.24
CA LYS A 44 -3.45 13.27 -0.98
C LYS A 44 -4.48 13.95 -0.10
N ASN A 45 -5.32 13.14 0.53
CA ASN A 45 -6.22 13.64 1.56
C ASN A 45 -5.50 13.76 2.92
N GLN A 46 -6.20 14.30 3.94
CA GLN A 46 -5.66 14.47 5.29
C GLN A 46 -5.29 13.16 5.99
N LYS A 47 -5.84 12.02 5.56
CA LYS A 47 -5.51 10.69 6.07
C LYS A 47 -4.31 10.07 5.35
N GLY A 48 -3.75 10.73 4.35
CA GLY A 48 -2.64 10.23 3.54
C GLY A 48 -3.05 9.25 2.45
N ASN A 49 -4.34 9.12 2.11
CA ASN A 49 -4.75 8.32 0.96
C ASN A 49 -4.50 9.10 -0.33
N GLY A 50 -4.02 8.41 -1.36
CA GLY A 50 -3.86 8.95 -2.70
C GLY A 50 -5.16 8.94 -3.49
N ILE A 51 -5.40 9.99 -4.26
CA ILE A 51 -6.52 10.12 -5.19
C ILE A 51 -5.91 10.42 -6.57
N ILE A 52 -6.18 9.56 -7.55
CA ILE A 52 -5.79 9.77 -8.95
C ILE A 52 -7.04 10.20 -9.70
N THR A 53 -6.98 11.36 -10.36
CA THR A 53 -8.09 11.89 -11.17
C THR A 53 -7.79 11.71 -12.65
N ILE A 54 -8.73 11.09 -13.35
CA ILE A 54 -8.72 10.91 -14.81
C ILE A 54 -9.92 11.67 -15.36
N ASP A 55 -9.67 12.76 -16.09
CA ASP A 55 -10.73 13.59 -16.65
C ASP A 55 -11.43 12.84 -17.81
N GLY A 56 -12.74 12.67 -17.67
CA GLY A 56 -13.59 12.11 -18.73
C GLY A 56 -13.97 13.15 -19.78
N GLN A 57 -14.55 12.68 -20.89
CA GLN A 57 -15.15 13.58 -21.89
C GLN A 57 -16.39 14.31 -21.34
N ASP A 58 -17.16 13.65 -20.46
CA ASP A 58 -18.25 14.24 -19.70
C ASP A 58 -17.89 14.22 -18.21
N ASN A 59 -18.08 15.36 -17.54
CA ASN A 59 -17.82 15.56 -16.12
C ASN A 59 -19.12 15.77 -15.32
N SER A 60 -20.29 15.47 -15.90
CA SER A 60 -21.59 15.52 -15.22
C SER A 60 -21.74 14.45 -14.13
N TYR A 61 -20.96 13.37 -14.21
CA TYR A 61 -20.97 12.24 -13.27
C TYR A 61 -19.56 11.68 -13.08
N CYS A 62 -19.22 11.28 -11.85
CA CYS A 62 -17.92 10.75 -11.49
C CYS A 62 -18.04 9.34 -10.88
N ILE A 63 -17.18 8.42 -11.32
CA ILE A 63 -17.07 7.06 -10.80
C ILE A 63 -15.80 6.95 -9.95
N GLY A 64 -15.96 6.54 -8.69
CA GLY A 64 -14.83 6.20 -7.82
C GLY A 64 -14.52 4.70 -7.88
N ILE A 65 -13.25 4.35 -8.07
CA ILE A 65 -12.75 2.98 -7.96
C ILE A 65 -11.87 2.90 -6.70
N PRO A 66 -12.38 2.39 -5.56
CA PRO A 66 -11.57 2.24 -4.38
C PRO A 66 -10.65 1.02 -4.51
N VAL A 67 -9.40 1.20 -4.14
CA VAL A 67 -8.40 0.13 -3.98
C VAL A 67 -7.63 0.39 -2.68
N HIS A 68 -7.08 -0.66 -2.10
CA HIS A 68 -6.29 -0.53 -0.89
C HIS A 68 -4.88 -1.06 -1.14
N VAL A 69 -3.92 -0.44 -0.45
CA VAL A 69 -2.48 -0.72 -0.60
C VAL A 69 -1.85 -1.09 0.74
N ASP A 70 -2.65 -1.08 1.80
CA ASP A 70 -2.22 -1.56 3.09
C ASP A 70 -2.10 -3.09 3.09
N THR A 71 -1.08 -3.58 3.76
CA THR A 71 -0.82 -5.00 3.91
C THR A 71 -1.10 -5.47 5.32
N LEU A 72 -1.23 -6.79 5.47
CA LEU A 72 -1.07 -7.42 6.77
C LEU A 72 0.34 -7.14 7.32
N GLY A 73 0.45 -7.18 8.64
CA GLY A 73 1.73 -7.02 9.31
C GLY A 73 1.62 -7.23 10.80
N CYS A 74 2.65 -6.81 11.52
CA CYS A 74 2.70 -6.88 12.97
C CYS A 74 3.24 -5.57 13.54
N MET A 75 2.86 -5.30 14.78
CA MET A 75 3.38 -4.17 15.55
C MET A 75 3.97 -4.67 16.87
N VAL A 76 5.11 -4.12 17.27
CA VAL A 76 5.70 -4.43 18.58
C VAL A 76 4.78 -3.90 19.69
N ARG A 77 4.33 -4.81 20.56
CA ARG A 77 3.51 -4.50 21.73
C ARG A 77 4.37 -4.26 22.97
N SER A 78 5.40 -5.07 23.17
CA SER A 78 6.33 -4.94 24.30
C SER A 78 7.63 -5.70 24.05
N ILE A 79 8.63 -5.41 24.86
CA ILE A 79 9.92 -6.11 24.86
C ILE A 79 9.99 -6.95 26.14
N ASN A 80 10.31 -8.23 26.01
CA ASN A 80 10.49 -9.13 27.15
C ASN A 80 11.85 -8.89 27.83
N GLY A 81 12.02 -9.39 29.05
CA GLY A 81 13.28 -9.25 29.80
C GLY A 81 14.49 -9.95 29.16
N ASP A 82 14.25 -10.90 28.27
CA ASP A 82 15.27 -11.61 27.49
C ASP A 82 15.59 -10.93 26.14
N GLY A 83 15.00 -9.76 25.88
CA GLY A 83 15.19 -9.00 24.64
C GLY A 83 14.31 -9.43 23.47
N THR A 84 13.49 -10.48 23.62
CA THR A 84 12.54 -10.88 22.57
C THR A 84 11.34 -9.93 22.47
N LEU A 85 10.73 -9.85 21.30
CA LEU A 85 9.59 -8.95 21.04
C LEU A 85 8.26 -9.70 21.18
N LYS A 86 7.30 -9.09 21.89
CA LYS A 86 5.89 -9.47 21.78
C LYS A 86 5.25 -8.61 20.70
N ILE A 87 4.59 -9.25 19.74
CA ILE A 87 3.92 -8.60 18.62
C ILE A 87 2.39 -8.68 18.76
N THR A 88 1.70 -7.74 18.13
CA THR A 88 0.25 -7.79 17.88
C THR A 88 0.01 -7.76 16.38
N THR A 89 -1.09 -8.35 15.92
CA THR A 89 -1.44 -8.37 14.49
C THR A 89 -1.92 -7.01 14.02
N LEU A 90 -1.55 -6.65 12.78
CA LEU A 90 -2.19 -5.62 11.97
C LEU A 90 -2.97 -6.35 10.88
N GLY A 91 -4.30 -6.28 10.94
CA GLY A 91 -5.18 -7.11 10.14
C GLY A 91 -5.38 -8.53 10.71
N GLY A 92 -5.90 -9.42 9.88
CA GLY A 92 -6.35 -10.77 10.27
C GLY A 92 -5.31 -11.88 10.06
N ASN A 93 -4.10 -11.72 10.59
CA ASN A 93 -3.06 -12.75 10.49
C ASN A 93 -3.43 -14.05 11.22
N MET A 94 -3.09 -15.19 10.62
CA MET A 94 -2.98 -16.47 11.32
C MET A 94 -1.53 -16.68 11.72
N TYR A 95 -1.22 -16.72 13.02
CA TYR A 95 0.18 -16.79 13.48
C TYR A 95 0.97 -17.97 12.91
N SER A 96 0.31 -19.10 12.64
CA SER A 96 0.94 -20.27 12.03
C SER A 96 1.49 -20.01 10.62
N THR A 97 0.98 -19.00 9.89
CA THR A 97 1.50 -18.64 8.56
C THR A 97 2.63 -17.63 8.62
N LEU A 98 2.98 -17.14 9.81
CA LEU A 98 4.09 -16.19 10.03
C LEU A 98 5.32 -16.88 10.64
N ASP A 99 5.20 -18.16 11.02
CA ASP A 99 6.28 -18.88 11.67
C ASP A 99 7.45 -19.11 10.70
N GLY A 100 8.65 -18.69 11.10
CA GLY A 100 9.86 -18.74 10.28
C GLY A 100 10.01 -17.63 9.23
N GLU A 101 9.03 -16.73 9.09
CA GLU A 101 9.10 -15.62 8.14
C GLU A 101 10.03 -14.49 8.62
N TYR A 102 10.74 -13.87 7.68
CA TYR A 102 11.55 -12.69 7.98
C TYR A 102 10.71 -11.41 7.95
N CYS A 103 10.98 -10.51 8.89
CA CYS A 103 10.46 -9.14 8.90
C CYS A 103 11.53 -8.18 8.37
N LYS A 104 11.12 -7.13 7.64
CA LYS A 104 11.99 -6.09 7.09
C LYS A 104 11.68 -4.73 7.72
#